data_AF-A0A4S3MBJ3-F1
#
_entry.id   AF-A0A4S3MBJ3-F1
#
_cell.length_a   1.000
_cell.length_b   1.000
_cell.length_c   1.000
_cell.angle_alpha   90.00
_cell.angle_beta   90.00
_cell.angle_gamma   90.00
#
_symmetry.space_group_name_H-M   'P 1'
#
loop_
_entity.id
_entity.type
_entity.pdbx_description
1 polymer ?
#
loop_
_entity_poly.entity_id
_entity_poly.type
_entity_poly.pdbx_seq_one_letter_code
_entity_poly.pdbx_strand_id
1 'polypeptide(L)'
;MAQRYGGKFSPQGDSPAQNPTQKPSGEFRAARRTRAGGRVNLLFLAPLPLIWSAFGNGPTALALNLAALGLLILAAWLTREGLIAQEAYEARTVARRPAFPRKIAGSLLTGLGLALAGFAATGDLIAPVIYLVIGSALHLLAFGVDPMKNKGMEGIDTFQTDRVARAVDEAEKHLAAMTDAMKRAGDRQMMARLDQFQTTARDLFRTVENDPRDLTAARKYLSVYLMGARDATIKFADIYARTGDAQARSDYAALLDDLEQNFAARTRKLLLDDRSDLNIEIDVLRDRLKREGVTSQ
;
A
#
# COMPACT_ATOMS: atom_id res chain seq x y z
N MET A 1 -25.61 -37.81 -24.71
CA MET A 1 -26.24 -37.92 -23.37
C MET A 1 -25.14 -38.25 -22.39
N ALA A 2 -24.75 -37.32 -21.51
CA ALA A 2 -23.67 -37.52 -20.56
C ALA A 2 -24.25 -37.52 -19.13
N GLN A 3 -24.40 -38.69 -18.53
CA GLN A 3 -24.72 -38.83 -17.11
C GLN A 3 -23.45 -38.53 -16.29
N ARG A 4 -23.55 -37.57 -15.37
CA ARG A 4 -22.52 -37.31 -14.37
C ARG A 4 -22.74 -38.25 -13.19
N TYR A 5 -21.74 -39.09 -12.90
CA TYR A 5 -21.69 -39.90 -11.70
C TYR A 5 -21.39 -39.01 -10.49
N GLY A 6 -22.28 -39.00 -9.49
CA GLY A 6 -22.04 -38.43 -8.16
C GLY A 6 -21.71 -39.55 -7.17
N GLY A 7 -20.55 -39.48 -6.51
CA GLY A 7 -20.14 -40.43 -5.49
C GLY A 7 -20.80 -40.17 -4.13
N LYS A 8 -20.82 -41.22 -3.29
CA LYS A 8 -21.48 -41.33 -1.95
C LYS A 8 -21.02 -40.32 -0.87
N PHE A 9 -20.21 -39.32 -1.20
CA PHE A 9 -19.74 -38.30 -0.26
C PHE A 9 -19.93 -36.86 -0.79
N SER A 10 -20.84 -36.66 -1.76
CA SER A 10 -21.21 -35.31 -2.18
C SER A 10 -22.19 -34.71 -1.17
N PRO A 11 -21.85 -33.61 -0.47
CA PRO A 11 -22.79 -32.94 0.40
C PRO A 11 -23.79 -32.15 -0.46
N GLN A 12 -24.96 -32.74 -0.67
CA GLN A 12 -26.18 -32.02 -1.01
C GLN A 12 -27.24 -32.41 0.01
N GLY A 13 -27.50 -31.48 0.93
CA GLY A 13 -28.67 -31.44 1.79
C GLY A 13 -29.47 -30.18 1.45
N ASP A 14 -30.79 -30.33 1.43
CA ASP A 14 -31.79 -29.49 0.79
C ASP A 14 -32.02 -28.06 1.35
N SER A 15 -32.18 -27.11 0.40
CA SER A 15 -33.18 -26.00 0.27
C SER A 15 -33.34 -24.92 1.38
N PRO A 16 -33.85 -23.68 1.10
CA PRO A 16 -34.61 -23.22 -0.07
C PRO A 16 -34.14 -21.88 -0.72
N ALA A 17 -34.62 -21.67 -1.95
CA ALA A 17 -34.68 -20.44 -2.76
C ALA A 17 -33.98 -19.17 -2.22
N GLN A 18 -32.81 -18.85 -2.79
CA GLN A 18 -32.23 -17.50 -2.74
C GLN A 18 -32.06 -16.94 -4.15
N ASN A 19 -32.46 -15.68 -4.28
CA ASN A 19 -32.59 -14.89 -5.50
C ASN A 19 -31.39 -15.01 -6.48
N PRO A 20 -31.61 -15.18 -7.80
CA PRO A 20 -30.54 -15.30 -8.76
C PRO A 20 -30.05 -13.93 -9.24
N THR A 21 -29.40 -13.13 -8.38
CA THR A 21 -28.53 -12.02 -8.84
C THR A 21 -27.55 -11.58 -7.75
N GLN A 22 -26.58 -12.42 -7.43
CA GLN A 22 -25.29 -11.93 -6.96
C GLN A 22 -24.20 -12.74 -7.65
N LYS A 23 -23.75 -12.22 -8.80
CA LYS A 23 -22.52 -12.72 -9.41
C LYS A 23 -21.40 -12.51 -8.38
N PRO A 24 -20.61 -13.55 -8.03
CA PRO A 24 -19.41 -13.34 -7.24
C PRO A 24 -18.49 -12.43 -8.05
N SER A 25 -18.42 -11.15 -7.68
CA SER A 25 -17.47 -10.20 -8.26
C SER A 25 -16.09 -10.64 -7.82
N GLY A 26 -15.34 -11.22 -8.76
CA GLY A 26 -14.11 -11.97 -8.51
C GLY A 26 -13.12 -11.30 -7.56
N GLU A 27 -12.69 -12.09 -6.58
CA GLU A 27 -11.66 -11.88 -5.56
C GLU A 27 -10.26 -11.53 -6.09
N PHE A 28 -10.11 -11.29 -7.39
CA PHE A 28 -8.83 -11.03 -8.06
C PHE A 28 -8.74 -9.64 -8.73
N ARG A 29 -9.70 -8.74 -8.52
CA ARG A 29 -9.63 -7.40 -9.14
C ARG A 29 -8.72 -6.39 -8.44
N ALA A 30 -8.21 -6.68 -7.25
CA ALA A 30 -7.46 -5.69 -6.44
C ALA A 30 -5.99 -6.06 -6.12
N ALA A 31 -5.48 -7.22 -6.53
CA ALA A 31 -4.09 -7.59 -6.31
C ALA A 31 -3.16 -6.88 -7.34
N ARG A 32 -2.91 -5.58 -7.14
CA ARG A 32 -1.94 -4.84 -7.95
C ARG A 32 -0.53 -5.30 -7.52
N ARG A 33 0.23 -5.92 -8.43
CA ARG A 33 1.62 -6.33 -8.15
C ARG A 33 2.43 -5.10 -7.74
N THR A 34 3.13 -5.21 -6.61
CA THR A 34 4.08 -4.18 -6.18
C THR A 34 5.16 -3.97 -7.23
N ARG A 35 5.51 -2.72 -7.51
CA ARG A 35 6.63 -2.31 -8.37
C ARG A 35 7.96 -2.53 -7.65
N ALA A 36 7.98 -2.62 -6.32
CA ALA A 36 9.12 -3.07 -5.52
C ALA A 36 9.39 -4.60 -5.61
N GLY A 37 9.09 -5.20 -6.76
CA GLY A 37 9.26 -6.63 -7.03
C GLY A 37 10.63 -6.98 -7.65
N GLY A 38 10.64 -7.99 -8.53
CA GLY A 38 11.88 -8.64 -9.01
C GLY A 38 12.96 -7.73 -9.58
N ARG A 39 12.61 -6.60 -10.23
CA ARG A 39 13.58 -5.65 -10.80
C ARG A 39 14.51 -5.04 -9.74
N VAL A 40 13.99 -4.77 -8.55
CA VAL A 40 14.79 -4.18 -7.46
C VAL A 40 15.62 -5.26 -6.77
N ASN A 41 15.08 -6.47 -6.64
CA ASN A 41 15.83 -7.60 -6.07
C ASN A 41 17.09 -7.93 -6.88
N LEU A 42 17.07 -7.70 -8.21
CA LEU A 42 18.27 -7.84 -9.04
C LEU A 42 19.38 -6.87 -8.65
N LEU A 43 19.07 -5.66 -8.15
CA LEU A 43 20.10 -4.71 -7.69
C LEU A 43 20.86 -5.20 -6.46
N PHE A 44 20.28 -6.07 -5.63
CA PHE A 44 20.97 -6.67 -4.49
C PHE A 44 21.92 -7.81 -4.93
N LEU A 45 21.62 -8.46 -6.05
CA LEU A 45 22.43 -9.55 -6.61
C LEU A 45 23.56 -9.04 -7.51
N ALA A 46 23.30 -7.95 -8.25
CA ALA A 46 24.24 -7.36 -9.20
C ALA A 46 25.65 -7.05 -8.64
N PRO A 47 25.83 -6.59 -7.39
CA PRO A 47 27.17 -6.27 -6.88
C PRO A 47 27.89 -7.45 -6.23
N LEU A 48 27.25 -8.61 -6.03
CA LEU A 48 27.90 -9.78 -5.41
C LEU A 48 29.17 -10.27 -6.12
N PRO A 49 29.26 -10.22 -7.47
CA PRO A 49 30.51 -10.47 -8.20
C PRO A 49 31.73 -9.68 -7.68
N LEU A 50 31.53 -8.48 -7.13
CA LEU A 50 32.62 -7.65 -6.58
C LEU A 50 33.30 -8.27 -5.35
N ILE A 51 32.64 -9.22 -4.69
CA ILE A 51 33.21 -9.91 -3.52
C ILE A 51 34.43 -10.71 -3.96
N TRP A 52 34.39 -11.39 -5.12
CA TRP A 52 35.54 -12.16 -5.61
C TRP A 52 36.71 -11.27 -6.02
N SER A 53 36.45 -10.07 -6.56
CA SER A 53 37.52 -9.11 -6.89
C SER A 53 38.13 -8.43 -5.66
N ALA A 54 37.45 -8.48 -4.51
CA ALA A 54 37.92 -7.89 -3.26
C ALA A 54 39.05 -8.72 -2.61
N PHE A 55 39.11 -10.02 -2.86
CA PHE A 55 40.13 -10.91 -2.29
C PHE A 55 41.30 -11.12 -3.27
N GLY A 56 42.53 -11.10 -2.76
CA GLY A 56 43.74 -11.40 -3.54
C GLY A 56 44.52 -10.20 -4.11
N ASN A 57 43.94 -8.99 -4.07
CA ASN A 57 44.53 -7.77 -4.67
C ASN A 57 45.10 -6.76 -3.65
N GLY A 58 45.29 -7.18 -2.40
CA GLY A 58 45.84 -6.36 -1.32
C GLY A 58 44.80 -5.56 -0.50
N PRO A 59 45.21 -4.94 0.62
CA PRO A 59 44.29 -4.33 1.59
C PRO A 59 43.52 -3.11 1.04
N THR A 60 44.14 -2.33 0.17
CA THR A 60 43.53 -1.14 -0.45
C THR A 60 42.41 -1.52 -1.41
N ALA A 61 42.66 -2.50 -2.29
CA ALA A 61 41.65 -3.04 -3.19
C ALA A 61 40.48 -3.69 -2.43
N LEU A 62 40.78 -4.40 -1.33
CA LEU A 62 39.75 -4.96 -0.45
C LEU A 62 38.85 -3.85 0.13
N ALA A 63 39.45 -2.81 0.72
CA ALA A 63 38.70 -1.70 1.33
C ALA A 63 37.81 -0.97 0.32
N LEU A 64 38.34 -0.68 -0.88
CA LEU A 64 37.59 0.02 -1.93
C LEU A 64 36.44 -0.83 -2.49
N ASN A 65 36.65 -2.12 -2.75
CA ASN A 65 35.59 -3.01 -3.24
C ASN A 65 34.50 -3.25 -2.20
N LEU A 66 34.86 -3.36 -0.91
CA LEU A 66 33.86 -3.46 0.17
C LEU A 66 33.07 -2.15 0.33
N ALA A 67 33.72 -1.00 0.22
CA ALA A 67 33.03 0.29 0.22
C ALA A 67 32.07 0.42 -0.98
N ALA A 68 32.53 0.04 -2.18
CA ALA A 68 31.70 0.01 -3.39
C ALA A 68 30.48 -0.92 -3.22
N LEU A 69 30.69 -2.14 -2.74
CA LEU A 69 29.62 -3.09 -2.43
C LEU A 69 28.62 -2.50 -1.43
N GLY A 70 29.10 -1.89 -0.35
CA GLY A 70 28.27 -1.23 0.65
C GLY A 70 27.40 -0.12 0.05
N LEU A 71 27.97 0.74 -0.81
CA LEU A 71 27.22 1.78 -1.51
C LEU A 71 26.15 1.21 -2.44
N LEU A 72 26.46 0.14 -3.18
CA LEU A 72 25.51 -0.48 -4.11
C LEU A 72 24.35 -1.17 -3.37
N ILE A 73 24.62 -1.83 -2.24
CA ILE A 73 23.58 -2.41 -1.38
C ILE A 73 22.71 -1.30 -0.78
N LEU A 74 23.32 -0.21 -0.30
CA LEU A 74 22.58 0.94 0.22
C LEU A 74 21.71 1.58 -0.87
N ALA A 75 22.23 1.73 -2.09
CA ALA A 75 21.48 2.23 -3.24
C ALA A 75 20.28 1.35 -3.58
N ALA A 76 20.45 0.03 -3.56
CA ALA A 76 19.37 -0.94 -3.80
C ALA A 76 18.28 -0.83 -2.72
N TRP A 77 18.67 -0.73 -1.45
CA TRP A 77 17.75 -0.55 -0.33
C TRP A 77 16.95 0.75 -0.45
N LEU A 78 17.62 1.87 -0.75
CA LEU A 78 16.98 3.17 -0.92
C LEU A 78 16.00 3.17 -2.10
N THR A 79 16.38 2.52 -3.20
CA THR A 79 15.52 2.39 -4.39
C THR A 79 14.27 1.57 -4.10
N ARG A 80 14.39 0.48 -3.33
CA ARG A 80 13.26 -0.33 -2.87
C ARG A 80 12.28 0.51 -2.04
N GLU A 81 12.80 1.21 -1.03
CA GLU A 81 11.99 2.07 -0.15
C GLU A 81 11.39 3.27 -0.89
N GLY A 82 12.05 3.76 -1.94
CA GLY A 82 11.52 4.81 -2.82
C GLY A 82 10.34 4.32 -3.68
N LEU A 83 10.41 3.10 -4.21
CA LEU A 83 9.32 2.50 -4.98
C LEU A 83 8.11 2.19 -4.12
N ILE A 84 8.31 1.66 -2.92
CA ILE A 84 7.22 1.43 -1.95
C ILE A 84 6.55 2.76 -1.59
N ALA A 85 7.34 3.81 -1.33
CA ALA A 85 6.81 5.13 -1.04
C ALA A 85 6.03 5.72 -2.23
N GLN A 86 6.51 5.52 -3.47
CA GLN A 86 5.80 5.94 -4.67
C GLN A 86 4.49 5.18 -4.86
N GLU A 87 4.46 3.88 -4.60
CA GLU A 87 3.21 3.09 -4.67
C GLU A 87 2.17 3.59 -3.67
N ALA A 88 2.58 3.87 -2.44
CA ALA A 88 1.71 4.44 -1.43
C ALA A 88 1.19 5.83 -1.84
N TYR A 89 2.06 6.66 -2.41
CA TYR A 89 1.69 7.98 -2.94
C TYR A 89 0.70 7.89 -4.12
N GLU A 90 0.90 6.94 -5.05
CA GLU A 90 0.04 6.78 -6.21
C GLU A 90 -1.32 6.17 -5.87
N ALA A 91 -1.38 5.31 -4.85
CA ALA A 91 -2.60 4.64 -4.40
C ALA A 91 -3.62 5.58 -3.76
N ARG A 92 -3.17 6.72 -3.22
CA ARG A 92 -4.01 7.71 -2.53
C ARG A 92 -4.41 8.83 -3.48
N THR A 93 -5.63 9.34 -3.36
CA THR A 93 -6.09 10.52 -4.13
C THR A 93 -5.44 11.80 -3.62
N VAL A 94 -5.19 11.85 -2.31
CA VAL A 94 -4.50 12.94 -1.61
C VAL A 94 -3.23 12.40 -0.95
N ALA A 95 -2.06 12.94 -1.29
CA ALA A 95 -0.79 12.50 -0.71
C ALA A 95 0.27 13.60 -0.73
N ARG A 96 1.08 13.65 0.34
CA ARG A 96 2.26 14.52 0.40
C ARG A 96 3.42 13.89 -0.39
N ARG A 97 4.24 14.73 -1.03
CA ARG A 97 5.51 14.25 -1.62
C ARG A 97 6.37 13.58 -0.54
N PRO A 98 7.13 12.50 -0.87
CA PRO A 98 8.11 11.94 0.03
C PRO A 98 9.09 13.02 0.54
N ALA A 99 9.42 12.97 1.84
CA ALA A 99 10.30 13.97 2.46
C ALA A 99 11.74 13.94 1.91
N PHE A 100 12.17 12.78 1.39
CA PHE A 100 13.49 12.58 0.83
C PHE A 100 13.39 11.80 -0.49
N PRO A 101 13.99 12.27 -1.60
CA PRO A 101 13.92 11.63 -2.91
C PRO A 101 14.85 10.40 -2.98
N ARG A 102 14.35 9.29 -2.43
CA ARG A 102 15.11 8.04 -2.21
C ARG A 102 15.62 7.41 -3.51
N LYS A 103 14.88 7.47 -4.63
CA LYS A 103 15.33 6.91 -5.92
C LYS A 103 16.40 7.76 -6.58
N ILE A 104 16.33 9.09 -6.44
CA ILE A 104 17.40 9.99 -6.91
C ILE A 104 18.68 9.76 -6.12
N ALA A 105 18.58 9.71 -4.79
CA ALA A 105 19.71 9.38 -3.94
C ALA A 105 20.26 7.97 -4.25
N GLY A 106 19.38 7.00 -4.52
CA GLY A 106 19.74 5.67 -5.00
C GLY A 106 20.55 5.72 -6.30
N SER A 107 20.13 6.51 -7.30
CA SER A 107 20.88 6.65 -8.55
C SER A 107 22.27 7.24 -8.36
N LEU A 108 22.41 8.22 -7.45
CA LEU A 108 23.71 8.83 -7.15
C LEU A 108 24.63 7.83 -6.45
N LEU A 109 24.10 7.08 -5.46
CA LEU A 109 24.85 6.03 -4.77
C LEU A 109 25.24 4.88 -5.71
N THR A 110 24.38 4.50 -6.66
CA THR A 110 24.73 3.50 -7.68
C THR A 110 25.92 3.97 -8.51
N GLY A 111 25.90 5.21 -9.00
CA GLY A 111 27.02 5.79 -9.75
C GLY A 111 28.31 5.84 -8.92
N LEU A 112 28.23 6.30 -7.66
CA LEU A 112 29.40 6.34 -6.76
C LEU A 112 29.96 4.95 -6.45
N GLY A 113 29.10 3.96 -6.23
CA GLY A 113 29.52 2.57 -6.01
C GLY A 113 30.25 1.99 -7.22
N LEU A 114 29.73 2.22 -8.43
CA LEU A 114 30.38 1.79 -9.67
C LEU A 114 31.69 2.56 -9.93
N ALA A 115 31.74 3.85 -9.61
CA ALA A 115 32.96 4.65 -9.72
C ALA A 115 34.07 4.12 -8.80
N LEU A 116 33.74 3.83 -7.54
CA LEU A 116 34.68 3.24 -6.59
C LEU A 116 35.17 1.86 -7.04
N ALA A 117 34.27 1.00 -7.54
CA ALA A 117 34.65 -0.30 -8.09
C ALA A 117 35.58 -0.17 -9.31
N GLY A 118 35.28 0.76 -10.22
CA GLY A 118 36.13 1.03 -11.38
C GLY A 118 37.50 1.57 -11.00
N PHE A 119 37.56 2.41 -9.98
CA PHE A 119 38.83 2.96 -9.46
C PHE A 119 39.66 1.84 -8.83
N ALA A 120 39.04 0.96 -8.04
CA ALA A 120 39.70 -0.19 -7.44
C ALA A 120 40.29 -1.15 -8.50
N ALA A 121 39.65 -1.26 -9.67
CA ALA A 121 40.09 -2.15 -10.73
C ALA A 121 41.20 -1.58 -11.62
N THR A 122 41.21 -0.26 -11.87
CA THR A 122 42.07 0.36 -12.89
C THR A 122 43.09 1.35 -12.34
N GLY A 123 42.85 1.94 -11.16
CA GLY A 123 43.67 3.00 -10.59
C GLY A 123 43.62 4.36 -11.33
N ASP A 124 42.89 4.45 -12.45
CA ASP A 124 42.72 5.66 -13.26
C ASP A 124 41.40 6.37 -12.90
N LEU A 125 41.30 7.67 -13.19
CA LEU A 125 40.13 8.52 -12.92
C LEU A 125 39.12 8.55 -14.07
N ILE A 126 39.52 8.24 -15.31
CA ILE A 126 38.62 8.31 -16.47
C ILE A 126 37.49 7.28 -16.35
N ALA A 127 37.83 6.01 -16.11
CA ALA A 127 36.84 4.93 -16.01
C ALA A 127 35.82 5.15 -14.85
N PRO A 128 36.23 5.54 -13.62
CA PRO A 128 35.32 5.87 -12.53
C PRO A 128 34.29 6.96 -12.87
N VAL A 129 34.73 8.03 -13.55
CA VAL A 129 33.83 9.13 -13.94
C VAL A 129 32.79 8.65 -14.94
N ILE A 130 33.19 7.83 -15.91
CA ILE A 130 32.28 7.23 -16.89
C ILE A 130 31.26 6.33 -16.18
N TYR A 131 31.71 5.47 -15.27
CA TYR A 131 30.83 4.58 -14.51
C TYR A 131 29.88 5.34 -13.58
N LEU A 132 30.33 6.46 -13.00
CA LEU A 132 29.46 7.34 -12.22
C LEU A 132 28.31 7.87 -13.07
N VAL A 133 28.64 8.50 -14.19
CA VAL A 133 27.65 9.16 -15.06
C VAL A 133 26.70 8.14 -15.66
N ILE A 134 27.23 7.08 -16.28
CA ILE A 134 26.41 6.06 -16.95
C ILE A 134 25.60 5.28 -15.91
N GLY A 135 26.20 4.90 -14.79
CA GLY A 135 25.54 4.16 -13.71
C GLY A 135 24.37 4.93 -13.12
N SER A 136 24.57 6.21 -12.78
CA SER A 136 23.50 7.07 -12.28
C SER A 136 22.40 7.29 -13.32
N ALA A 137 22.76 7.54 -14.59
CA ALA A 137 21.79 7.75 -15.66
C ALA A 137 20.94 6.51 -15.93
N LEU A 138 21.55 5.33 -16.07
CA LEU A 138 20.84 4.06 -16.28
C LEU A 138 19.93 3.73 -15.11
N HIS A 139 20.39 3.95 -13.87
CA HIS A 139 19.57 3.74 -12.68
C HIS A 139 18.35 4.68 -12.66
N LEU A 140 18.56 5.97 -12.94
CA LEU A 140 17.50 6.96 -12.99
C LEU A 140 16.48 6.64 -14.10
N LEU A 141 16.93 6.20 -15.28
CA LEU A 141 16.06 5.79 -16.38
C LEU A 141 15.28 4.50 -16.05
N ALA A 142 15.91 3.55 -15.35
CA ALA A 142 15.28 2.27 -15.01
C ALA A 142 14.19 2.40 -13.92
N PHE A 143 14.39 3.28 -12.93
CA PHE A 143 13.51 3.41 -11.75
C PHE A 143 12.69 4.71 -11.69
N GLY A 144 13.04 5.69 -12.52
CA GLY A 144 12.41 7.00 -12.57
C GLY A 144 12.64 7.87 -11.33
N VAL A 145 12.19 9.12 -11.40
CA VAL A 145 12.28 10.09 -10.29
C VAL A 145 11.19 9.87 -9.24
N ASP A 146 11.46 10.22 -7.98
CA ASP A 146 10.46 10.24 -6.91
C ASP A 146 9.38 11.31 -7.18
N PRO A 147 8.12 11.12 -6.73
CA PRO A 147 7.10 12.17 -6.79
C PRO A 147 7.56 13.44 -6.05
N MET A 148 7.62 14.58 -6.74
CA MET A 148 8.15 15.84 -6.16
C MET A 148 7.08 16.86 -5.78
N LYS A 149 5.80 16.57 -6.06
CA LYS A 149 4.67 17.46 -5.83
C LYS A 149 3.67 16.81 -4.88
N ASN A 150 2.92 17.62 -4.15
CA ASN A 150 1.77 17.12 -3.40
C ASN A 150 0.61 16.83 -4.37
N LYS A 151 -0.20 15.83 -4.05
CA LYS A 151 -1.37 15.40 -4.85
C LYS A 151 -2.64 15.75 -4.11
N GLY A 152 -3.65 16.29 -4.81
CA GLY A 152 -4.99 16.51 -4.26
C GLY A 152 -5.07 17.56 -3.15
N MET A 153 -4.13 18.51 -3.09
CA MET A 153 -4.07 19.58 -2.09
C MET A 153 -4.42 20.96 -2.66
N GLU A 154 -5.03 21.04 -3.84
CA GLU A 154 -5.44 22.31 -4.47
C GLU A 154 -6.84 22.71 -4.00
N GLY A 155 -6.99 23.92 -3.45
CA GLY A 155 -8.31 24.54 -3.19
C GLY A 155 -9.01 24.19 -1.88
N ILE A 156 -8.49 23.28 -1.05
CA ILE A 156 -9.00 22.94 0.29
C ILE A 156 -7.95 23.34 1.34
N ASP A 157 -8.40 23.85 2.48
CA ASP A 157 -7.54 24.23 3.62
C ASP A 157 -6.51 23.12 3.90
N THR A 158 -5.24 23.41 3.62
CA THR A 158 -4.11 22.47 3.74
C THR A 158 -4.05 21.82 5.12
N PHE A 159 -4.54 22.50 6.15
CA PHE A 159 -4.63 21.95 7.50
C PHE A 159 -5.64 20.80 7.63
N GLN A 160 -6.78 20.87 6.93
CA GLN A 160 -7.78 19.79 6.95
C GLN A 160 -7.26 18.57 6.20
N THR A 161 -6.68 18.78 5.02
CA THR A 161 -6.06 17.72 4.21
C THR A 161 -4.91 17.03 4.96
N ASP A 162 -4.07 17.79 5.67
CA ASP A 162 -2.99 17.25 6.51
C ASP A 162 -3.50 16.46 7.73
N ARG A 163 -4.68 16.79 8.26
CA ARG A 163 -5.30 16.03 9.35
C ARG A 163 -5.86 14.70 8.86
N VAL A 164 -6.47 14.69 7.68
CA VAL A 164 -6.96 13.46 7.03
C VAL A 164 -5.81 12.51 6.76
N ALA A 165 -4.76 12.98 6.09
CA ALA A 165 -3.60 12.16 5.74
C ALA A 165 -2.98 11.50 6.99
N ARG A 166 -2.79 12.27 8.07
CA ARG A 166 -2.28 11.74 9.34
C ARG A 166 -3.21 10.71 9.98
N ALA A 167 -4.53 10.94 9.95
CA ALA A 167 -5.50 10.00 10.50
C ALA A 167 -5.52 8.69 9.73
N VAL A 168 -5.44 8.74 8.39
CA VAL A 168 -5.37 7.56 7.53
C VAL A 168 -4.05 6.81 7.71
N ASP A 169 -2.92 7.51 7.85
CA ASP A 169 -1.62 6.89 8.13
C ASP A 169 -1.62 6.09 9.44
N GLU A 170 -2.20 6.63 10.52
CA GLU A 170 -2.34 5.89 11.78
C GLU A 170 -3.31 4.71 11.64
N ALA A 171 -4.40 4.87 10.90
CA ALA A 171 -5.35 3.80 10.62
C ALA A 171 -4.70 2.63 9.86
N GLU A 172 -3.89 2.90 8.83
CA GLU A 172 -3.14 1.87 8.09
C GLU A 172 -2.10 1.15 8.96
N LYS A 173 -1.46 1.85 9.91
CA LYS A 173 -0.57 1.20 10.90
C LYS A 173 -1.34 0.20 11.77
N HIS A 174 -2.58 0.51 12.16
CA HIS A 174 -3.42 -0.44 12.88
C HIS A 174 -3.74 -1.68 12.02
N LEU A 175 -4.10 -1.50 10.74
CA LEU A 175 -4.33 -2.63 9.83
C LEU A 175 -3.08 -3.51 9.64
N ALA A 176 -1.90 -2.89 9.47
CA ALA A 176 -0.65 -3.61 9.35
C ALA A 176 -0.34 -4.43 10.63
N ALA A 177 -0.54 -3.84 11.81
CA ALA A 177 -0.37 -4.53 13.08
C ALA A 177 -1.35 -5.70 13.25
N MET A 178 -2.59 -5.59 12.74
CA MET A 178 -3.55 -6.70 12.70
C MET A 178 -3.03 -7.85 11.83
N THR A 179 -2.54 -7.56 10.62
CA THR A 179 -1.97 -8.59 9.72
C THR A 179 -0.80 -9.30 10.39
N ASP A 180 0.11 -8.57 11.02
CA ASP A 180 1.28 -9.15 11.67
C ASP A 180 0.90 -9.99 12.90
N ALA A 181 -0.10 -9.57 13.67
CA ALA A 181 -0.66 -10.39 14.74
C ALA A 181 -1.31 -11.67 14.19
N MET A 182 -2.11 -11.57 13.13
CA MET A 182 -2.81 -12.71 12.52
C MET A 182 -1.88 -13.78 11.97
N LYS A 183 -0.70 -13.38 11.46
CA LYS A 183 0.33 -14.35 11.00
C LYS A 183 0.76 -15.31 12.11
N ARG A 184 0.79 -14.84 13.38
CA ARG A 184 1.14 -15.67 14.53
C ARG A 184 0.08 -16.70 14.88
N ALA A 185 -1.20 -16.44 14.54
CA ALA A 185 -2.30 -17.38 14.76
C ALA A 185 -2.26 -18.58 13.81
N GLY A 186 -1.62 -18.46 12.64
CA GLY A 186 -1.48 -19.55 11.66
C GLY A 186 -2.76 -19.98 10.95
N ASP A 187 -3.91 -19.36 11.22
CA ASP A 187 -5.18 -19.67 10.57
C ASP A 187 -5.33 -18.93 9.23
N ARG A 188 -5.24 -19.69 8.14
CA ARG A 188 -5.37 -19.16 6.77
C ARG A 188 -6.77 -18.62 6.47
N GLN A 189 -7.82 -19.22 7.01
CA GLN A 189 -9.19 -18.74 6.80
C GLN A 189 -9.40 -17.41 7.54
N MET A 190 -8.87 -17.30 8.76
CA MET A 190 -8.96 -16.05 9.51
C MET A 190 -8.12 -14.92 8.89
N MET A 191 -6.97 -15.24 8.31
CA MET A 191 -6.19 -14.29 7.50
C MET A 191 -7.01 -13.75 6.33
N ALA A 192 -7.68 -14.63 5.57
CA ALA A 192 -8.51 -14.21 4.45
C ALA A 192 -9.70 -13.33 4.89
N ARG A 193 -10.33 -13.65 6.03
CA ARG A 193 -11.42 -12.83 6.60
C ARG A 193 -10.90 -11.45 7.03
N LEU A 194 -9.73 -11.39 7.65
CA LEU A 194 -9.08 -10.13 8.00
C LEU A 194 -8.79 -9.29 6.76
N ASP A 195 -8.26 -9.88 5.69
CA ASP A 195 -7.97 -9.17 4.44
C ASP A 195 -9.24 -8.57 3.79
N GLN A 196 -10.37 -9.27 3.90
CA GLN A 196 -11.66 -8.76 3.43
C GLN A 196 -12.12 -7.54 4.27
N PHE A 197 -12.03 -7.62 5.59
CA PHE A 197 -12.29 -6.47 6.46
C PHE A 197 -11.38 -5.28 6.12
N GLN A 198 -10.07 -5.52 5.93
CA GLN A 198 -9.13 -4.46 5.56
C GLN A 198 -9.48 -3.79 4.24
N THR A 199 -9.99 -4.55 3.26
CA THR A 199 -10.46 -4.00 1.99
C THR A 199 -11.60 -3.02 2.21
N THR A 200 -12.60 -3.41 3.01
CA THR A 200 -13.73 -2.55 3.39
C THR A 200 -13.29 -1.32 4.18
N ALA A 201 -12.33 -1.47 5.09
CA ALA A 201 -11.76 -0.34 5.83
C ALA A 201 -11.05 0.66 4.90
N ARG A 202 -10.28 0.17 3.92
CA ARG A 202 -9.60 1.02 2.94
C ARG A 202 -10.58 1.76 2.02
N ASP A 203 -11.75 1.21 1.74
CA ASP A 203 -12.80 1.93 1.01
C ASP A 203 -13.33 3.13 1.81
N LEU A 204 -13.49 2.98 3.13
CA LEU A 204 -13.79 4.12 4.01
C LEU A 204 -12.67 5.16 3.99
N PHE A 205 -11.40 4.73 4.07
CA PHE A 205 -10.26 5.66 4.04
C PHE A 205 -10.25 6.48 2.75
N ARG A 206 -10.40 5.84 1.59
CA ARG A 206 -10.47 6.52 0.29
C ARG A 206 -11.63 7.51 0.21
N THR A 207 -12.78 7.17 0.77
CA THR A 207 -13.94 8.07 0.80
C THR A 207 -13.63 9.34 1.59
N VAL A 208 -13.03 9.21 2.77
CA VAL A 208 -12.60 10.35 3.61
C VAL A 208 -11.42 11.13 3.00
N GLU A 209 -10.53 10.45 2.25
CA GLU A 209 -9.47 11.13 1.49
C GLU A 209 -10.03 11.98 0.34
N ASN A 210 -11.12 11.54 -0.29
CA ASN A 210 -11.77 12.28 -1.36
C ASN A 210 -12.52 13.51 -0.85
N ASP A 211 -13.12 13.44 0.34
CA ASP A 211 -13.73 14.59 1.02
C ASP A 211 -13.19 14.78 2.44
N PRO A 212 -12.23 15.72 2.65
CA PRO A 212 -11.68 16.01 3.97
C PRO A 212 -12.70 16.43 5.05
N ARG A 213 -13.88 16.92 4.66
CA ARG A 213 -14.94 17.36 5.58
C ARG A 213 -15.51 16.17 6.36
N ASP A 214 -15.49 14.99 5.76
CA ASP A 214 -15.99 13.74 6.33
C ASP A 214 -15.15 13.18 7.47
N LEU A 215 -13.92 13.70 7.66
CA LEU A 215 -13.03 13.22 8.72
C LEU A 215 -13.70 13.27 10.09
N THR A 216 -14.50 14.29 10.37
CA THR A 216 -15.18 14.41 11.68
C THR A 216 -16.18 13.27 11.88
N ALA A 217 -16.90 12.90 10.84
CA ALA A 217 -17.84 11.79 10.86
C ALA A 217 -17.10 10.43 10.94
N ALA A 218 -16.00 10.26 10.20
CA ALA A 218 -15.28 9.00 10.15
C ALA A 218 -14.27 8.78 11.29
N ARG A 219 -13.91 9.82 12.06
CA ARG A 219 -12.83 9.79 13.06
C ARG A 219 -12.88 8.58 14.00
N LYS A 220 -14.06 8.25 14.54
CA LYS A 220 -14.24 7.12 15.47
C LYS A 220 -13.85 5.77 14.84
N TYR A 221 -14.08 5.63 13.53
CA TYR A 221 -13.75 4.43 12.77
C TYR A 221 -12.24 4.34 12.54
N LEU A 222 -11.61 5.43 12.10
CA LEU A 222 -10.17 5.49 11.83
C LEU A 222 -9.29 5.35 13.08
N SER A 223 -9.81 5.70 14.27
CA SER A 223 -9.07 5.60 15.53
C SER A 223 -9.61 4.50 16.45
N VAL A 224 -10.68 4.78 17.19
CA VAL A 224 -11.15 3.95 18.30
C VAL A 224 -11.49 2.53 17.85
N TYR A 225 -12.21 2.37 16.74
CA TYR A 225 -12.60 1.05 16.26
C TYR A 225 -11.43 0.25 15.70
N LEU A 226 -10.51 0.86 14.96
CA LEU A 226 -9.32 0.15 14.46
C LEU A 226 -8.32 -0.18 15.55
N MET A 227 -8.15 0.70 16.53
CA MET A 227 -7.33 0.41 17.71
C MET A 227 -7.92 -0.77 18.50
N GLY A 228 -9.24 -0.75 18.75
CA GLY A 228 -9.93 -1.87 19.40
C GLY A 228 -9.86 -3.17 18.59
N ALA A 229 -10.03 -3.09 17.27
CA ALA A 229 -9.91 -4.24 16.37
C ALA A 229 -8.49 -4.83 16.41
N ARG A 230 -7.44 -3.99 16.34
CA ARG A 230 -6.05 -4.39 16.51
C ARG A 230 -5.81 -5.13 17.82
N ASP A 231 -6.26 -4.54 18.93
CA ASP A 231 -6.03 -5.13 20.25
C ASP A 231 -6.78 -6.46 20.41
N ALA A 232 -7.99 -6.57 19.83
CA ALA A 232 -8.72 -7.83 19.75
C ALA A 232 -8.00 -8.86 18.88
N THR A 233 -7.45 -8.47 17.72
CA THR A 233 -6.66 -9.36 16.86
C THR A 233 -5.43 -9.91 17.57
N ILE A 234 -4.72 -9.07 18.32
CA ILE A 234 -3.55 -9.50 19.11
C ILE A 234 -3.96 -10.55 20.14
N LYS A 235 -5.01 -10.29 20.92
CA LYS A 235 -5.51 -11.23 21.93
C LYS A 235 -6.00 -12.54 21.31
N PHE A 236 -6.75 -12.46 20.22
CA PHE A 236 -7.20 -13.64 19.48
C PHE A 236 -6.00 -14.47 19.01
N ALA A 237 -5.01 -13.84 18.37
CA ALA A 237 -3.83 -14.55 17.87
C ALA A 237 -3.05 -15.23 19.00
N ASP A 238 -2.89 -14.57 20.15
CA ASP A 238 -2.17 -15.13 21.30
C ASP A 238 -2.91 -16.32 21.93
N ILE A 239 -4.24 -16.28 22.01
CA ILE A 239 -5.06 -17.39 22.51
C ILE A 239 -5.00 -18.55 21.52
N TYR A 240 -5.33 -18.28 20.25
CA TYR A 240 -5.49 -19.31 19.23
C TYR A 240 -4.17 -20.03 18.93
N ALA A 241 -3.04 -19.31 18.89
CA ALA A 241 -1.73 -19.93 18.68
C ALA A 241 -1.33 -20.90 19.79
N ARG A 242 -1.86 -20.72 21.01
CA ARG A 242 -1.55 -21.59 22.17
C ARG A 242 -2.51 -22.76 22.32
N THR A 243 -3.79 -22.55 22.02
CA THR A 243 -4.85 -23.50 22.40
C THR A 243 -5.62 -24.06 21.20
N GLY A 244 -5.59 -23.41 20.03
CA GLY A 244 -6.46 -23.76 18.91
C GLY A 244 -7.96 -23.59 19.21
N ASP A 245 -8.31 -22.70 20.14
CA ASP A 245 -9.67 -22.54 20.65
C ASP A 245 -10.67 -22.13 19.54
N ALA A 246 -11.62 -23.03 19.25
CA ALA A 246 -12.65 -22.84 18.25
C ALA A 246 -13.67 -21.76 18.63
N GLN A 247 -13.93 -21.54 19.93
CA GLN A 247 -14.84 -20.50 20.40
C GLN A 247 -14.21 -19.12 20.16
N ALA A 248 -12.96 -18.93 20.57
CA ALA A 248 -12.22 -17.69 20.34
C ALA A 248 -12.15 -17.33 18.84
N ARG A 249 -12.03 -18.34 17.98
CA ARG A 249 -12.08 -18.20 16.53
C ARG A 249 -13.45 -17.74 16.03
N SER A 250 -14.53 -18.35 16.52
CA SER A 250 -15.90 -17.97 16.15
C SER A 250 -16.24 -16.55 16.60
N ASP A 251 -15.89 -16.19 17.83
CA ASP A 251 -16.17 -14.86 18.40
C ASP A 251 -15.40 -13.77 17.65
N TYR A 252 -14.13 -14.04 17.30
CA TYR A 252 -13.34 -13.11 16.51
C TYR A 252 -13.82 -12.99 15.06
N ALA A 253 -14.32 -14.08 14.45
CA ALA A 253 -14.96 -14.00 13.13
C ALA A 253 -16.20 -13.09 13.17
N ALA A 254 -17.06 -13.25 14.18
CA ALA A 254 -18.24 -12.42 14.36
C ALA A 254 -17.87 -10.94 14.56
N LEU A 255 -16.80 -10.65 15.32
CA LEU A 255 -16.27 -9.29 15.44
C LEU A 255 -15.85 -8.69 14.08
N LEU A 256 -15.17 -9.47 13.23
CA LEU A 256 -14.79 -9.02 11.89
C LEU A 256 -16.02 -8.77 11.00
N ASP A 257 -17.05 -9.61 11.10
CA ASP A 257 -18.32 -9.43 10.38
C ASP A 257 -19.02 -8.13 10.79
N ASP A 258 -19.10 -7.88 12.10
CA ASP A 258 -19.71 -6.66 12.65
C ASP A 258 -18.93 -5.41 12.23
N LEU A 259 -17.61 -5.45 12.32
CA LEU A 259 -16.76 -4.35 11.89
C LEU A 259 -16.91 -4.08 10.40
N GLU A 260 -16.89 -5.10 9.55
CA GLU A 260 -17.06 -4.95 8.11
C GLU A 260 -18.41 -4.30 7.78
N GLN A 261 -19.51 -4.78 8.38
CA GLN A 261 -20.84 -4.21 8.18
C GLN A 261 -20.90 -2.74 8.61
N ASN A 262 -20.33 -2.42 9.78
CA ASN A 262 -20.32 -1.05 10.31
C ASN A 262 -19.49 -0.10 9.45
N PHE A 263 -18.32 -0.53 8.96
CA PHE A 263 -17.47 0.28 8.08
C PHE A 263 -18.14 0.47 6.71
N ALA A 264 -18.69 -0.58 6.12
CA ALA A 264 -19.42 -0.49 4.85
C ALA A 264 -20.68 0.39 4.95
N ALA A 265 -21.41 0.33 6.08
CA ALA A 265 -22.53 1.22 6.33
C ALA A 265 -22.08 2.68 6.47
N ARG A 266 -20.96 2.94 7.15
CA ARG A 266 -20.40 4.29 7.28
C ARG A 266 -19.99 4.86 5.93
N THR A 267 -19.27 4.09 5.12
CA THR A 267 -18.87 4.50 3.76
C THR A 267 -20.09 4.85 2.91
N ARG A 268 -21.12 3.99 2.90
CA ARG A 268 -22.36 4.26 2.16
C ARG A 268 -23.06 5.55 2.62
N LYS A 269 -23.06 5.82 3.92
CA LYS A 269 -23.67 7.03 4.46
C LYS A 269 -22.95 8.29 3.97
N LEU A 270 -21.63 8.32 4.02
CA LEU A 270 -20.84 9.47 3.52
C LEU A 270 -21.12 9.73 2.03
N LEU A 271 -21.10 8.67 1.21
CA LEU A 271 -21.41 8.79 -0.23
C LEU A 271 -22.86 9.23 -0.53
N LEU A 272 -23.81 9.00 0.38
CA LEU A 272 -25.18 9.49 0.24
C LEU A 272 -25.27 10.97 0.61
N ASP A 273 -24.59 11.38 1.69
CA ASP A 273 -24.52 12.77 2.14
C ASP A 273 -23.90 13.64 1.02
N ASP A 274 -22.84 13.17 0.36
CA ASP A 274 -22.22 13.82 -0.82
C ASP A 274 -23.20 14.04 -1.97
N ARG A 275 -24.05 13.04 -2.24
CA ARG A 275 -25.05 13.13 -3.32
C ARG A 275 -26.16 14.11 -2.97
N SER A 276 -26.58 14.17 -1.71
CA SER A 276 -27.56 15.17 -1.28
C SER A 276 -27.01 16.58 -1.40
N ASP A 277 -25.75 16.80 -1.02
CA ASP A 277 -25.09 18.10 -1.14
C ASP A 277 -25.04 18.56 -2.61
N LEU A 278 -24.64 17.67 -3.53
CA LEU A 278 -24.63 17.97 -4.96
C LEU A 278 -26.02 18.31 -5.51
N ASN A 279 -27.06 17.56 -5.10
CA ASN A 279 -28.42 17.84 -5.55
C ASN A 279 -28.91 19.22 -5.08
N ILE A 280 -28.59 19.58 -3.83
CA ILE A 280 -28.90 20.91 -3.28
C ILE A 280 -28.17 22.00 -4.08
N GLU A 281 -26.89 21.82 -4.38
CA GLU A 281 -26.11 22.78 -5.18
C GLU A 281 -26.68 22.95 -6.60
N ILE A 282 -27.07 21.84 -7.25
CA ILE A 282 -27.72 21.87 -8.58
C ILE A 282 -29.03 22.66 -8.53
N ASP A 283 -29.85 22.44 -7.50
CA ASP A 283 -31.15 23.13 -7.37
C ASP A 283 -30.96 24.62 -7.06
N VAL A 284 -29.98 24.98 -6.21
CA VAL A 284 -29.61 26.38 -5.96
C VAL A 284 -29.11 27.06 -7.25
N LEU A 285 -28.27 26.39 -8.05
CA LEU A 285 -27.80 26.92 -9.33
C LEU A 285 -28.95 27.11 -10.33
N ARG A 286 -29.88 26.15 -10.41
CA ARG A 286 -31.08 26.27 -11.26
C ARG A 286 -31.93 27.46 -10.86
N ASP A 287 -32.15 27.66 -9.56
CA ASP A 287 -32.94 28.79 -9.07
C ASP A 287 -32.25 30.13 -9.32
N ARG A 288 -30.91 30.18 -9.21
CA ARG A 288 -30.13 31.36 -9.57
C ARG A 288 -30.20 31.65 -11.07
N LEU A 289 -30.03 30.65 -11.93
CA LEU A 289 -30.13 30.79 -13.38
C LEU A 289 -31.53 31.26 -13.83
N LYS A 290 -32.59 30.74 -13.20
CA LYS A 290 -33.97 31.21 -13.43
C LYS A 290 -34.15 32.70 -13.06
N ARG A 291 -33.55 33.14 -11.96
CA ARG A 291 -33.61 34.54 -11.50
C ARG A 291 -32.78 35.48 -12.38
N GLU A 292 -31.65 35.01 -12.90
CA GLU A 292 -30.74 35.77 -13.76
C GLU A 292 -31.17 35.74 -15.25
N GLY A 293 -32.27 35.04 -15.59
CA GLY A 293 -32.88 35.06 -16.93
C GLY A 293 -32.08 34.36 -18.02
N VAL A 294 -31.02 33.63 -17.67
CA VAL A 294 -30.14 32.93 -18.62
C VAL A 294 -30.84 31.64 -19.04
N THR A 295 -31.68 31.73 -20.08
CA THR A 295 -32.17 30.55 -20.78
C THR A 295 -31.11 30.13 -21.79
N SER A 296 -30.49 28.98 -21.54
CA SER A 296 -29.65 28.29 -22.51
C SER A 296 -30.48 28.01 -23.76
N GLN A 297 -30.14 28.70 -24.87
CA GLN A 297 -30.52 28.26 -26.22
C GLN A 297 -29.82 26.94 -26.54
#